data_AF-A0A5C7B2F3-F1
#
_entry.id   AF-A0A5C7B2F3-F1
#
_cell.length_a   1.000
_cell.length_b   1.000
_cell.length_c   1.000
_cell.angle_alpha   90.00
_cell.angle_beta   90.00
_cell.angle_gamma   90.00
#
_symmetry.space_group_name_H-M   'P 1'
#
loop_
_entity.id
_entity.type
_entity.pdbx_description
1 polymer ?
#
loop_
_entity_poly.entity_id
_entity_poly.type
_entity_poly.pdbx_seq_one_letter_code
_entity_poly.pdbx_strand_id
1 'polypeptide(L)'
;MSKIEQIFKDALFGQLIYDGIITDFENLNSIIGGLDFLPTDNDRKTTGFQNHRLQDLDWWKYDFGSLENMPIKDLTNRMNTSPIHIGKGRKMSDYTDSIGEMKKILAE
;
A
#
# COMPACT_ATOMS: atom_id res chain seq x y z
N MET A 1 -10.07 -6.31 -20.52
CA MET A 1 -9.35 -6.30 -19.24
C MET A 1 -8.56 -7.59 -19.13
N SER A 2 -7.25 -7.52 -18.87
CA SER A 2 -6.49 -8.76 -18.66
C SER A 2 -6.88 -9.37 -17.30
N LYS A 3 -6.76 -10.69 -17.15
CA LYS A 3 -7.07 -11.37 -15.88
C LYS A 3 -6.26 -10.80 -14.71
N ILE A 4 -5.02 -10.41 -14.96
CA ILE A 4 -4.12 -9.86 -13.95
C ILE A 4 -4.50 -8.42 -13.56
N GLU A 5 -4.97 -7.62 -14.52
CA GLU A 5 -5.48 -6.28 -14.26
C GLU A 5 -6.70 -6.32 -13.33
N GLN A 6 -7.65 -7.22 -13.57
CA GLN A 6 -8.81 -7.39 -12.70
C GLN A 6 -8.40 -7.82 -11.29
N ILE A 7 -7.50 -8.81 -11.17
CA ILE A 7 -7.00 -9.28 -9.87
C ILE A 7 -6.37 -8.13 -9.09
N PHE A 8 -5.58 -7.27 -9.75
CA PHE A 8 -4.98 -6.12 -9.09
C PHE A 8 -6.05 -5.16 -8.57
N LYS A 9 -7.02 -4.76 -9.41
CA LYS A 9 -8.04 -3.78 -9.02
C LYS A 9 -8.95 -4.31 -7.92
N ASP A 10 -9.34 -5.59 -7.98
CA ASP A 10 -10.14 -6.25 -6.94
C ASP A 10 -9.38 -6.32 -5.61
N ALA A 11 -8.10 -6.69 -5.65
CA ALA A 11 -7.26 -6.77 -4.46
C ALA A 11 -7.06 -5.39 -3.81
N LEU A 12 -6.76 -4.36 -4.63
CA LEU A 12 -6.60 -3.00 -4.16
C LEU A 12 -7.90 -2.46 -3.55
N PHE A 13 -9.03 -2.63 -4.24
CA PHE A 13 -10.34 -2.23 -3.72
C PHE A 13 -10.65 -2.92 -2.39
N GLY A 14 -10.41 -4.24 -2.31
CA GLY A 14 -10.60 -5.01 -1.10
C GLY A 14 -9.68 -4.60 0.06
N GLN A 15 -8.49 -4.08 -0.24
CA GLN A 15 -7.57 -3.52 0.76
C GLN A 15 -8.02 -2.13 1.23
N LEU A 16 -8.44 -1.26 0.31
CA LEU A 16 -8.94 0.08 0.66
C LEU A 16 -10.13 0.01 1.63
N ILE A 17 -11.07 -0.91 1.37
CA ILE A 17 -12.18 -1.17 2.30
C ILE A 17 -11.67 -1.65 3.66
N TYR A 18 -10.71 -2.56 3.68
CA TYR A 18 -10.11 -3.07 4.93
C TYR A 18 -9.43 -1.94 5.73
N ASP A 19 -8.76 -1.01 5.03
CA ASP A 19 -8.11 0.16 5.60
C ASP A 19 -9.11 1.28 6.00
N GLY A 20 -10.42 1.05 5.83
CA GLY A 20 -11.47 2.00 6.21
C GLY A 20 -11.58 3.20 5.25
N ILE A 21 -11.15 3.03 4.00
CA ILE A 21 -11.29 4.01 2.93
C ILE A 21 -12.54 3.65 2.13
N ILE A 22 -13.60 4.45 2.31
CA ILE A 22 -14.87 4.27 1.61
C ILE A 22 -14.73 4.87 0.21
N THR A 23 -14.80 4.02 -0.80
CA THR A 23 -14.81 4.40 -2.21
C THR A 23 -15.68 3.42 -2.99
N ASP A 24 -16.05 3.77 -4.22
CA ASP A 24 -16.74 2.86 -5.13
C ASP A 24 -15.76 2.27 -6.15
N PHE A 25 -16.02 1.04 -6.57
CA PHE A 25 -15.11 0.31 -7.46
C PHE A 25 -14.96 1.00 -8.82
N GLU A 26 -16.03 1.60 -9.35
CA GLU A 26 -16.02 2.24 -10.66
C GLU A 26 -15.19 3.52 -10.67
N ASN A 27 -15.28 4.33 -9.62
CA ASN A 27 -14.47 5.51 -9.40
C ASN A 27 -12.99 5.12 -9.26
N LEU A 28 -12.68 4.13 -8.43
CA LEU A 28 -11.32 3.60 -8.30
C LEU A 28 -10.79 3.10 -9.65
N ASN A 29 -11.59 2.34 -10.39
CA ASN A 29 -11.24 1.81 -11.71
C ASN A 29 -10.99 2.94 -12.71
N SER A 30 -11.78 4.02 -12.67
CA SER A 30 -11.62 5.21 -13.49
C SER A 30 -10.32 5.96 -13.17
N ILE A 31 -9.95 6.07 -11.89
CA ILE A 31 -8.70 6.72 -11.45
C ILE A 31 -7.48 5.92 -11.90
N ILE A 32 -7.52 4.59 -11.75
CA ILE A 32 -6.40 3.72 -12.12
C ILE A 32 -6.22 3.64 -13.64
N GLY A 33 -7.32 3.60 -14.39
CA GLY A 33 -7.28 3.39 -15.84
C GLY A 33 -6.79 1.99 -16.23
N GLY A 34 -6.17 1.85 -17.40
CA GLY A 34 -5.59 0.58 -17.85
C GLY A 34 -4.24 0.27 -17.18
N LEU A 35 -3.96 -1.01 -16.92
CA LEU A 35 -2.69 -1.44 -16.34
C LEU A 35 -1.81 -2.14 -17.37
N ASP A 36 -0.60 -1.63 -17.54
CA ASP A 36 0.46 -2.24 -18.34
C ASP A 36 1.61 -2.68 -17.43
N PHE A 37 1.99 -3.96 -17.53
CA PHE A 37 3.11 -4.53 -16.77
C PHE A 37 4.39 -4.38 -17.59
N LEU A 38 5.28 -3.51 -17.11
CA LEU A 38 6.57 -3.25 -17.74
C LEU A 38 7.70 -3.94 -16.97
N PRO A 39 8.83 -4.27 -17.63
CA PRO A 39 10.02 -4.70 -16.94
C PRO A 39 10.43 -3.68 -15.87
N THR A 40 10.76 -4.18 -14.70
CA THR A 40 11.08 -3.34 -13.55
C THR A 40 12.46 -2.69 -13.73
N ASP A 41 12.50 -1.37 -13.89
CA ASP A 41 13.71 -0.55 -13.70
C ASP A 41 13.68 0.02 -12.27
N ASN A 42 13.87 -0.87 -11.29
CA ASN A 42 13.77 -0.52 -9.88
C ASN A 42 14.87 0.49 -9.54
N ASP A 43 14.49 1.76 -9.43
CA ASP A 43 15.41 2.78 -8.97
C ASP A 43 15.85 2.46 -7.52
N ARG A 44 17.04 2.94 -7.15
CA ARG A 44 17.63 2.67 -5.82
C ARG A 44 16.71 3.12 -4.68
N LYS A 45 15.88 4.14 -4.90
CA LYS A 45 15.00 4.72 -3.90
C LYS A 45 13.81 3.81 -3.61
N THR A 46 13.17 3.30 -4.66
CA THR A 46 12.04 2.37 -4.58
C THR A 46 12.46 1.08 -3.91
N THR A 47 13.64 0.56 -4.27
CA THR A 47 14.24 -0.61 -3.61
C THR A 47 14.50 -0.34 -2.12
N GLY A 48 15.07 0.82 -1.78
CA GLY A 48 15.30 1.20 -0.38
C GLY A 48 14.00 1.33 0.41
N PHE A 49 12.96 1.90 -0.19
CA PHE A 49 11.64 2.01 0.42
C PHE A 49 10.99 0.64 0.64
N GLN A 50 11.09 -0.29 -0.30
CA GLN A 50 10.56 -1.64 -0.08
C GLN A 50 11.36 -2.39 1.00
N ASN A 51 12.69 -2.29 0.94
CA ASN A 51 13.58 -3.01 1.85
C ASN A 51 13.49 -2.53 3.31
N HIS A 52 13.08 -1.28 3.57
CA HIS A 52 12.91 -0.81 4.95
C HIS A 52 11.87 -1.62 5.73
N ARG A 53 10.91 -2.26 5.03
CA ARG A 53 9.88 -3.12 5.63
C ARG A 53 10.36 -4.52 6.01
N LEU A 54 11.55 -4.94 5.56
CA LEU A 54 12.06 -6.29 5.85
C LEU A 54 12.22 -6.52 7.35
N GLN A 55 12.64 -5.49 8.09
CA GLN A 55 12.76 -5.56 9.54
C GLN A 55 11.39 -5.70 10.22
N ASP A 56 10.39 -4.92 9.78
CA ASP A 56 9.02 -4.99 10.29
C ASP A 56 8.43 -6.39 10.08
N LEU A 57 8.61 -6.94 8.87
CA LEU A 57 8.17 -8.29 8.53
C LEU A 57 8.86 -9.36 9.39
N ASP A 58 10.15 -9.21 9.67
CA ASP A 58 10.87 -10.15 10.54
C ASP A 58 10.36 -10.08 11.98
N TRP A 59 10.06 -8.88 12.47
CA TRP A 59 9.47 -8.69 13.79
C TRP A 59 8.07 -9.30 13.89
N TRP A 60 7.21 -9.09 12.90
CA TRP A 60 5.85 -9.66 12.93
C TRP A 60 5.83 -11.19 12.90
N LYS A 61 6.92 -11.87 12.48
CA LYS A 61 7.01 -13.34 12.56
C LYS A 61 6.90 -13.85 13.98
N TYR A 62 7.30 -13.07 14.98
CA TYR A 62 7.15 -13.48 16.38
C TYR A 62 5.68 -13.66 16.78
N ASP A 63 4.75 -12.91 16.16
CA ASP A 63 3.31 -12.99 16.45
C ASP A 63 2.62 -14.15 15.72
N PHE A 64 3.12 -14.55 14.55
CA PHE A 64 2.45 -15.52 13.64
C PHE A 64 3.26 -16.80 13.37
N GLY A 65 4.47 -16.91 13.92
CA GLY A 65 5.42 -18.00 13.73
C GLY A 65 6.16 -17.98 12.39
N SER A 66 5.45 -17.76 11.28
CA SER A 66 6.02 -17.69 9.93
C SER A 66 5.29 -16.64 9.07
N LEU A 67 5.94 -16.20 7.98
CA LEU A 67 5.33 -15.26 7.01
C LEU A 67 4.09 -15.86 6.34
N GLU A 68 4.09 -17.17 6.08
CA GLU A 68 3.00 -17.88 5.39
C GLU A 68 1.69 -17.86 6.20
N ASN A 69 1.81 -17.73 7.52
CA ASN A 69 0.67 -17.67 8.44
C ASN A 69 0.11 -16.25 8.61
N MET A 70 0.79 -15.23 8.08
CA MET A 70 0.38 -13.85 8.28
C MET A 70 -0.74 -13.46 7.31
N PRO A 71 -1.87 -12.90 7.79
CA PRO A 71 -2.91 -12.41 6.91
C PRO A 71 -2.40 -11.23 6.07
N ILE A 72 -2.34 -11.39 4.74
CA ILE A 72 -1.83 -10.36 3.82
C ILE A 72 -2.52 -9.01 4.02
N LYS A 73 -3.85 -8.98 4.22
CA LYS A 73 -4.58 -7.74 4.47
C LYS A 73 -4.16 -7.03 5.76
N ASP A 74 -3.88 -7.78 6.81
CA ASP A 74 -3.38 -7.25 8.08
C ASP A 74 -1.96 -6.69 7.91
N LEU A 75 -1.08 -7.42 7.23
CA LEU A 75 0.27 -6.95 6.93
C LEU A 75 0.27 -5.65 6.13
N THR A 76 -0.54 -5.61 5.07
CA THR A 76 -0.67 -4.42 4.24
C THR A 76 -1.21 -3.25 5.05
N ASN A 77 -2.19 -3.47 5.93
CA ASN A 77 -2.69 -2.43 6.82
C ASN A 77 -1.63 -1.92 7.81
N ARG A 78 -0.85 -2.81 8.44
CA ARG A 78 0.28 -2.43 9.32
C ARG A 78 1.32 -1.59 8.58
N MET A 79 1.62 -1.94 7.34
CA MET A 79 2.52 -1.15 6.50
C MET A 79 1.91 0.21 6.13
N ASN A 80 0.61 0.25 5.84
CA ASN A 80 -0.11 1.45 5.42
C ASN A 80 -0.35 2.45 6.57
N THR A 81 -0.44 1.98 7.81
CA THR A 81 -0.59 2.79 9.04
C THR A 81 0.76 3.25 9.62
N SER A 82 1.86 2.70 9.14
CA SER A 82 3.18 3.08 9.60
C SER A 82 3.56 4.49 9.11
N PRO A 83 4.15 5.34 9.96
CA PRO A 83 4.55 6.69 9.57
C PRO A 83 5.51 6.70 8.39
N ILE A 84 5.22 7.54 7.40
CA ILE A 84 6.08 7.85 6.26
C ILE A 84 6.42 9.34 6.27
N HIS A 85 7.59 9.67 5.72
CA HIS A 85 8.05 11.05 5.58
C HIS A 85 7.86 11.51 4.14
N ILE A 86 6.99 12.51 3.95
CA ILE A 86 6.69 13.09 2.62
C ILE A 86 7.08 14.57 2.53
N GLY A 87 7.37 15.22 3.66
CA GLY A 87 7.76 16.63 3.69
C GLY A 87 9.25 16.86 3.40
N LYS A 88 9.65 18.13 3.35
CA LYS A 88 11.06 18.54 3.14
C LYS A 88 11.85 18.70 4.43
N GLY A 89 11.17 18.99 5.54
CA GLY A 89 11.78 19.23 6.84
C GLY A 89 11.81 17.97 7.70
N ARG A 90 11.76 18.15 9.03
CA ARG A 90 11.61 17.08 10.02
C ARG A 90 10.58 17.43 11.10
N LYS A 91 9.64 18.34 10.80
CA LYS A 91 8.56 18.69 11.75
C LYS A 91 7.51 17.59 11.72
N MET A 92 6.71 17.47 12.79
CA MET A 92 5.69 16.42 12.88
C MET A 92 4.70 16.44 11.71
N SER A 93 4.37 17.63 11.19
CA SER A 93 3.49 17.79 10.03
C SER A 93 4.10 17.37 8.68
N ASP A 94 5.38 17.00 8.64
CA ASP A 94 6.01 16.39 7.46
C ASP A 94 5.81 14.87 7.40
N TYR A 95 5.25 14.28 8.45
CA TYR A 95 4.95 12.86 8.57
C TYR A 95 3.46 12.61 8.42
N THR A 96 3.13 11.49 7.80
CA THR A 96 1.77 11.02 7.54
C THR A 96 1.78 9.50 7.49
N ASP A 97 0.70 8.87 7.07
CA ASP A 97 0.65 7.45 6.72
C ASP A 97 0.01 7.27 5.33
N SER A 98 0.09 6.07 4.78
CA SER A 98 -0.40 5.81 3.42
C SER A 98 -1.92 5.93 3.34
N ILE A 99 -2.64 5.56 4.40
CA ILE A 99 -4.10 5.66 4.46
C ILE A 99 -4.54 7.13 4.40
N GLY A 100 -3.88 8.00 5.16
CA GLY A 100 -4.14 9.43 5.22
C GLY A 100 -3.94 10.12 3.86
N GLU A 101 -2.88 9.79 3.14
CA GLU A 101 -2.65 10.33 1.79
C GLU A 101 -3.64 9.76 0.77
N MET A 102 -3.94 8.46 0.81
CA MET A 102 -4.92 7.85 -0.08
C MET A 102 -6.32 8.45 0.10
N LYS A 103 -6.72 8.77 1.34
CA LYS A 103 -7.99 9.45 1.61
C LYS A 103 -8.08 10.82 0.97
N LYS A 104 -6.97 11.57 0.87
CA LYS A 104 -6.96 12.88 0.19
C LYS A 104 -7.19 12.72 -1.31
N ILE A 105 -6.52 11.75 -1.93
CA ILE A 105 -6.63 11.48 -3.37
C ILE A 105 -8.03 10.99 -3.75
N LEU A 106 -8.66 10.19 -2.89
CA LEU A 106 -9.96 9.56 -3.17
C LEU A 106 -11.18 10.36 -2.67
N ALA A 107 -10.97 11.43 -1.89
CA ALA A 107 -12.04 12.33 -1.42
C ALA A 107 -12.22 13.58 -2.29
N GLU A 108 -11.31 13.81 -3.23
CA GLU A 108 -11.42 14.81 -4.32
C GLU A 108 -12.17 14.21 -5.52
#